data_AF-A0A2P2IFU9-F1
#
_entry.id   AF-A0A2P2IFU9-F1
#
_cell.length_a   1.000
_cell.length_b   1.000
_cell.length_c   1.000
_cell.angle_alpha   90.00
_cell.angle_beta   90.00
_cell.angle_gamma   90.00
#
_symmetry.space_group_name_H-M   'P 1'
#
loop_
_entity.id
_entity.type
_entity.pdbx_description
1 polymer ?
#
loop_
_entity_poly.entity_id
_entity_poly.type
_entity_poly.pdbx_seq_one_letter_code
_entity_poly.pdbx_strand_id
1 'polypeptide(L)'
;VVLGISGWLTDGVEDSENRWRDTLSAQFPLSELYSLNWESKCLLELGSGVRKFVLHKSVTTTISESLKMTLLTGVVAALAWPLVLLDLSSVIDNPWGIAMSKAQKAGVALADALIARSHGNRPITLFGFSMGARVIFYCLEELSRRQTAFENGDSHCPSEASQSESKSEQKSENDSLLTTKTTNGDNKQDELQSVLGIVEDVILLGCPCSSNQNRWTAIRRVVAGRLVNGYCQTDWVLKFLYRASEASYAVAGLDVIDVPGVENFDLSEFVPGHLSYDEKLEELVQHVMLINCDK
;
A
#
# COMPACT_ATOMS: atom_id res chain seq x y z
N VAL A 1 -5.08 -1.16 19.17
CA VAL A 1 -6.04 -1.58 18.11
C VAL A 1 -5.23 -2.14 16.97
N VAL A 2 -5.65 -3.21 16.30
CA VAL A 2 -4.91 -3.77 15.16
C VAL A 2 -5.81 -3.77 13.93
N LEU A 3 -5.32 -3.23 12.82
CA LEU A 3 -6.05 -3.14 11.56
C LEU A 3 -5.28 -3.84 10.43
N GLY A 4 -5.89 -4.89 9.88
CA GLY A 4 -5.42 -5.56 8.66
C GLY A 4 -6.03 -4.95 7.41
N ILE A 5 -5.23 -4.77 6.36
CA ILE A 5 -5.65 -4.16 5.10
C ILE A 5 -5.16 -5.00 3.93
N SER A 6 -6.09 -5.67 3.26
CA SER A 6 -5.79 -6.51 2.10
C SER A 6 -5.56 -5.67 0.83
N GLY A 7 -4.64 -6.13 -0.01
CA GLY A 7 -4.30 -5.46 -1.27
C GLY A 7 -4.91 -6.04 -2.54
N TRP A 8 -5.54 -7.21 -2.44
CA TRP A 8 -6.34 -7.84 -3.50
C TRP A 8 -7.24 -8.90 -2.85
N LEU A 9 -8.25 -9.38 -3.57
CA LEU A 9 -9.20 -10.39 -3.08
C LEU A 9 -9.40 -11.48 -4.14
N THR A 10 -9.55 -12.75 -3.72
CA THR A 10 -9.86 -13.90 -4.61
C THR A 10 -11.28 -14.41 -4.46
N ASP A 11 -11.67 -14.70 -3.23
CA ASP A 11 -12.82 -15.56 -2.93
C ASP A 11 -13.95 -14.82 -2.19
N GLY A 12 -13.70 -13.55 -1.81
CA GLY A 12 -14.70 -12.66 -1.21
C GLY A 12 -14.09 -11.72 -0.18
N VAL A 13 -14.92 -10.84 0.38
CA VAL A 13 -14.50 -9.94 1.48
C VAL A 13 -14.41 -10.72 2.79
N GLU A 14 -15.38 -11.58 3.07
CA GLU A 14 -15.45 -12.38 4.31
C GLU A 14 -14.21 -13.26 4.49
N ASP A 15 -13.70 -13.88 3.42
CA ASP A 15 -12.49 -14.72 3.50
C ASP A 15 -11.25 -13.93 3.87
N SER A 16 -11.13 -12.70 3.37
CA SER A 16 -10.05 -11.79 3.74
C SER A 16 -10.17 -11.35 5.21
N GLU A 17 -11.37 -11.02 5.68
CA GLU A 17 -11.60 -10.66 7.08
C GLU A 17 -11.28 -11.82 8.03
N ASN A 18 -11.74 -13.03 7.69
CA ASN A 18 -11.48 -14.24 8.45
C ASN A 18 -9.97 -14.49 8.54
N ARG A 19 -9.23 -14.33 7.43
CA ARG A 19 -7.79 -14.54 7.40
C ARG A 19 -7.01 -13.57 8.27
N TRP A 20 -7.34 -12.29 8.21
CA TRP A 20 -6.74 -11.29 9.11
C TRP A 20 -7.05 -11.61 10.57
N ARG A 21 -8.30 -11.97 10.87
CA ARG A 21 -8.70 -12.33 12.24
C ARG A 21 -7.92 -13.54 12.74
N ASP A 22 -7.83 -14.60 11.94
CA ASP A 22 -7.14 -15.83 12.34
C ASP A 22 -5.64 -15.58 12.54
N THR A 23 -5.00 -14.88 11.58
CA THR A 23 -3.57 -14.52 11.64
C THR A 23 -3.25 -13.61 12.83
N LEU A 24 -4.03 -12.55 13.04
CA LEU A 24 -3.73 -11.54 14.04
C LEU A 24 -4.18 -11.96 15.44
N SER A 25 -5.20 -12.81 15.58
CA SER A 25 -5.64 -13.30 16.91
C SER A 25 -4.60 -14.19 17.58
N ALA A 26 -3.81 -14.93 16.79
CA ALA A 26 -2.68 -15.70 17.30
C ALA A 26 -1.59 -14.80 17.90
N GLN A 27 -1.35 -13.63 17.31
CA GLN A 27 -0.29 -12.71 17.74
C GLN A 27 -0.75 -11.67 18.76
N PHE A 28 -2.02 -11.28 18.71
CA PHE A 28 -2.60 -10.21 19.52
C PHE A 28 -3.89 -10.68 20.20
N PRO A 29 -3.81 -11.65 21.13
CA PRO A 29 -5.01 -12.27 21.73
C PRO A 29 -5.86 -11.30 22.56
N LEU A 30 -5.29 -10.17 23.01
CA LEU A 30 -5.97 -9.17 23.84
C LEU A 30 -6.31 -7.87 23.09
N SER A 31 -5.97 -7.79 21.80
CA SER A 31 -6.21 -6.58 21.00
C SER A 31 -7.55 -6.64 20.28
N GLU A 32 -8.15 -5.48 20.06
CA GLU A 32 -9.27 -5.34 19.13
C GLU A 32 -8.75 -5.43 17.69
N LEU A 33 -9.25 -6.41 16.95
CA LEU A 33 -8.84 -6.72 15.59
C LEU A 33 -9.91 -6.26 14.61
N TYR A 34 -9.48 -5.51 13.60
CA TYR A 34 -10.31 -5.04 12.51
C TYR A 34 -9.69 -5.40 11.17
N SER A 35 -10.52 -5.57 10.15
CA SER A 35 -10.11 -5.66 8.74
C SER A 35 -10.74 -4.49 7.99
N LEU A 36 -9.95 -3.73 7.25
CA LEU A 36 -10.45 -2.62 6.45
C LEU A 36 -10.99 -3.13 5.11
N ASN A 37 -12.30 -2.97 4.92
CA ASN A 37 -12.93 -3.18 3.62
C ASN A 37 -12.91 -1.90 2.82
N TRP A 38 -12.15 -1.89 1.73
CA TRP A 38 -12.06 -0.76 0.83
C TRP A 38 -12.17 -1.26 -0.62
N GLU A 39 -13.00 -0.58 -1.41
CA GLU A 39 -13.06 -0.76 -2.87
C GLU A 39 -13.13 -2.23 -3.33
N SER A 40 -13.89 -3.07 -2.62
CA SER A 40 -13.88 -4.53 -2.78
C SER A 40 -14.12 -5.02 -4.20
N LYS A 41 -14.96 -4.32 -4.98
CA LYS A 41 -15.17 -4.62 -6.41
C LYS A 41 -13.87 -4.49 -7.22
N CYS A 42 -13.14 -3.39 -7.00
CA CYS A 42 -11.86 -3.13 -7.65
C CYS A 42 -10.81 -4.17 -7.21
N LEU A 43 -10.78 -4.54 -5.92
CA LEU A 43 -9.84 -5.54 -5.41
C LEU A 43 -10.09 -6.95 -5.95
N LEU A 44 -11.36 -7.33 -6.16
CA LEU A 44 -11.74 -8.59 -6.79
C LEU A 44 -11.38 -8.58 -8.29
N GLU A 45 -11.64 -7.48 -9.00
CA GLU A 45 -11.23 -7.31 -10.39
C GLU A 45 -9.71 -7.41 -10.54
N LEU A 46 -8.97 -6.71 -9.68
CA LEU A 46 -7.51 -6.76 -9.60
C LEU A 46 -7.00 -8.18 -9.36
N GLY A 47 -7.51 -8.84 -8.32
CA GLY A 47 -7.13 -10.21 -7.98
C GLY A 47 -7.39 -11.19 -9.12
N SER A 48 -8.56 -11.08 -9.75
CA SER A 48 -8.91 -11.91 -10.92
C SER A 48 -8.00 -11.63 -12.12
N GLY A 49 -7.64 -10.38 -12.37
CA GLY A 49 -6.77 -9.96 -13.47
C GLY A 49 -5.35 -10.45 -13.30
N VAL A 50 -4.76 -10.24 -12.12
CA VAL A 50 -3.40 -10.71 -11.81
C VAL A 50 -3.35 -12.24 -11.81
N ARG A 51 -4.36 -12.93 -11.27
CA ARG A 51 -4.42 -14.41 -11.29
C ARG A 51 -4.50 -14.95 -12.71
N LYS A 52 -5.37 -14.40 -13.57
CA LYS A 52 -5.47 -14.80 -14.98
C LYS A 52 -4.14 -14.60 -15.71
N PHE A 53 -3.46 -13.49 -15.47
CA PHE A 53 -2.16 -13.21 -16.07
C PHE A 53 -1.06 -14.18 -15.60
N VAL A 54 -0.98 -14.45 -14.30
CA VAL A 54 -0.02 -15.42 -13.75
C VAL A 54 -0.29 -16.83 -14.29
N LEU A 55 -1.55 -17.24 -14.39
CA LEU A 55 -1.92 -18.55 -14.95
C LEU A 55 -1.58 -18.66 -16.44
N HIS A 56 -1.63 -17.57 -17.21
CA HIS A 56 -1.22 -17.55 -18.61
C HIS A 56 0.29 -17.77 -18.82
N LYS A 57 1.14 -17.49 -17.81
CA LYS A 57 2.57 -17.86 -17.82
C LYS A 57 2.82 -19.37 -17.85
N SER A 58 1.79 -20.17 -17.63
CA SER A 58 1.89 -21.62 -17.76
C SER A 58 1.99 -22.07 -19.24
N VAL A 59 1.63 -21.23 -20.21
CA VAL A 59 1.65 -21.60 -21.64
C VAL A 59 2.94 -21.17 -22.36
N THR A 60 3.68 -20.18 -21.87
CA THR A 60 4.99 -19.81 -22.44
C THR A 60 6.11 -20.78 -22.03
N THR A 61 5.92 -21.51 -20.92
CA THR A 61 6.83 -22.59 -20.53
C THR A 61 6.77 -23.76 -21.54
N THR A 62 5.63 -23.96 -22.20
CA THR A 62 5.46 -25.01 -23.22
C THR A 62 6.11 -24.67 -24.56
N ILE A 63 6.38 -23.38 -24.84
CA ILE A 63 7.10 -22.97 -26.06
C ILE A 63 8.59 -23.39 -25.99
N SER A 64 9.10 -23.70 -24.80
CA SER A 64 10.50 -24.11 -24.61
C SER A 64 10.77 -25.60 -24.84
N GLU A 65 9.75 -26.46 -24.97
CA GLU A 65 10.01 -27.89 -25.18
C GLU A 65 10.57 -28.21 -26.58
N SER A 66 10.30 -27.36 -27.57
CA SER A 66 10.78 -27.51 -28.95
C SER A 66 12.01 -26.66 -29.31
N LEU A 67 12.52 -25.83 -28.40
CA LEU A 67 13.67 -24.93 -28.62
C LEU A 67 14.89 -25.25 -27.71
N LYS A 68 15.06 -26.52 -27.31
CA LYS A 68 16.05 -26.91 -26.29
C LYS A 68 17.54 -26.80 -26.67
N MET A 69 17.97 -26.29 -27.84
CA MET A 69 19.39 -26.43 -28.24
C MET A 69 20.12 -25.28 -28.96
N THR A 70 19.59 -24.07 -29.12
CA THR A 70 20.29 -23.09 -29.99
C THR A 70 20.30 -21.68 -29.41
N LEU A 71 21.35 -20.90 -29.75
CA LEU A 71 21.65 -19.47 -29.49
C LEU A 71 20.48 -18.47 -29.30
N LEU A 72 19.23 -18.87 -29.57
CA LEU A 72 18.03 -18.11 -29.31
C LEU A 72 17.78 -17.82 -27.82
N THR A 73 18.44 -18.46 -26.85
CA THR A 73 18.25 -18.10 -25.43
C THR A 73 18.49 -16.61 -25.17
N GLY A 74 19.49 -16.01 -25.83
CA GLY A 74 19.75 -14.57 -25.73
C GLY A 74 18.66 -13.71 -26.38
N VAL A 75 18.13 -14.13 -27.53
CA VAL A 75 17.04 -13.43 -28.23
C VAL A 75 15.72 -13.57 -27.48
N VAL A 76 15.42 -14.76 -26.97
CA VAL A 76 14.26 -15.05 -26.13
C VAL A 76 14.35 -14.25 -24.84
N ALA A 77 15.50 -14.16 -24.18
CA ALA A 77 15.68 -13.32 -23.00
C ALA A 77 15.52 -11.82 -23.33
N ALA A 78 16.04 -11.36 -24.46
CA ALA A 78 15.93 -9.96 -24.91
C ALA A 78 14.48 -9.58 -25.29
N LEU A 79 13.70 -10.54 -25.80
CA LEU A 79 12.29 -10.36 -26.16
C LEU A 79 11.32 -10.82 -25.06
N ALA A 80 11.81 -11.40 -23.96
CA ALA A 80 10.98 -11.79 -22.84
C ALA A 80 10.33 -10.57 -22.19
N TRP A 81 11.09 -9.50 -21.95
CA TRP A 81 10.54 -8.30 -21.30
C TRP A 81 9.55 -7.53 -22.18
N PRO A 82 9.75 -7.31 -23.51
CA PRO A 82 8.76 -6.64 -24.35
C PRO A 82 7.48 -7.46 -24.54
N LEU A 83 7.58 -8.79 -24.68
CA LEU A 83 6.40 -9.65 -24.83
C LEU A 83 5.56 -9.70 -23.55
N VAL A 84 6.22 -9.77 -22.38
CA VAL A 84 5.56 -9.65 -21.08
C VAL A 84 4.85 -8.29 -20.95
N LEU A 85 5.45 -7.19 -21.40
CA LEU A 85 4.81 -5.87 -21.39
C LEU A 85 3.57 -5.77 -22.28
N LEU A 86 3.58 -6.39 -23.46
CA LEU A 86 2.43 -6.39 -24.37
C LEU A 86 1.21 -7.09 -23.74
N ASP A 87 1.42 -8.23 -23.08
CA ASP A 87 0.35 -8.97 -22.38
C ASP A 87 -0.14 -8.22 -21.13
N LEU A 88 0.73 -7.42 -20.50
CA LEU A 88 0.39 -6.61 -19.32
C LEU A 88 -0.52 -5.41 -19.65
N SER A 89 -0.58 -4.95 -20.90
CA SER A 89 -1.35 -3.73 -21.28
C SER A 89 -2.82 -3.78 -20.82
N SER A 90 -3.48 -4.93 -21.00
CA SER A 90 -4.87 -5.14 -20.57
C SER A 90 -5.10 -5.09 -19.06
N VAL A 91 -4.06 -5.37 -18.26
CA VAL A 91 -4.09 -5.31 -16.78
C VAL A 91 -3.71 -3.91 -16.29
N ILE A 92 -2.78 -3.24 -16.99
CA ILE A 92 -2.32 -1.88 -16.70
C ILE A 92 -3.43 -0.86 -16.96
N ASP A 93 -4.06 -0.92 -18.14
CA ASP A 93 -4.92 0.15 -18.65
C ASP A 93 -6.30 0.22 -17.97
N ASN A 94 -6.68 -0.77 -17.15
CA ASN A 94 -7.98 -0.73 -16.47
C ASN A 94 -7.93 -1.12 -14.97
N PRO A 95 -7.72 -2.37 -14.52
CA PRO A 95 -7.86 -2.67 -13.08
C PRO A 95 -6.70 -2.17 -12.19
N TRP A 96 -5.46 -2.26 -12.66
CA TRP A 96 -4.28 -1.93 -11.84
C TRP A 96 -4.17 -0.42 -11.56
N GLY A 97 -4.26 0.42 -12.59
CA GLY A 97 -4.24 1.87 -12.43
C GLY A 97 -5.39 2.39 -11.58
N ILE A 98 -6.60 1.84 -11.75
CA ILE A 98 -7.76 2.17 -10.92
C ILE A 98 -7.51 1.79 -9.46
N ALA A 99 -6.97 0.60 -9.19
CA ALA A 99 -6.64 0.16 -7.84
C ALA A 99 -5.60 1.06 -7.17
N MET A 100 -4.55 1.46 -7.91
CA MET A 100 -3.51 2.38 -7.41
C MET A 100 -4.09 3.75 -7.00
N SER A 101 -4.97 4.31 -7.82
CA SER A 101 -5.65 5.59 -7.54
C SER A 101 -6.63 5.49 -6.38
N LYS A 102 -7.42 4.39 -6.34
CA LYS A 102 -8.35 4.11 -5.25
C LYS A 102 -7.63 3.87 -3.93
N ALA A 103 -6.49 3.18 -3.93
CA ALA A 103 -5.66 2.97 -2.75
C ALA A 103 -5.20 4.29 -2.14
N GLN A 104 -4.77 5.25 -2.97
CA GLN A 104 -4.40 6.57 -2.51
C GLN A 104 -5.57 7.30 -1.85
N LYS A 105 -6.75 7.32 -2.49
CA LYS A 105 -7.95 7.96 -1.93
C LYS A 105 -8.41 7.30 -0.62
N ALA A 106 -8.37 5.96 -0.57
CA ALA A 106 -8.67 5.20 0.64
C ALA A 106 -7.67 5.50 1.77
N GLY A 107 -6.38 5.71 1.44
CA GLY A 107 -5.37 6.12 2.41
C GLY A 107 -5.67 7.49 3.04
N VAL A 108 -6.06 8.48 2.23
CA VAL A 108 -6.48 9.79 2.72
C VAL A 108 -7.72 9.67 3.63
N ALA A 109 -8.73 8.91 3.21
CA ALA A 109 -9.93 8.67 4.02
C ALA A 109 -9.61 7.92 5.33
N LEU A 110 -8.64 6.99 5.30
CA LEU A 110 -8.16 6.32 6.51
C LEU A 110 -7.48 7.32 7.45
N ALA A 111 -6.66 8.25 6.92
CA ALA A 111 -6.05 9.31 7.73
C ALA A 111 -7.11 10.19 8.39
N ASP A 112 -8.18 10.55 7.67
CA ASP A 112 -9.32 11.28 8.24
C ASP A 112 -9.98 10.51 9.39
N ALA A 113 -10.24 9.21 9.21
CA ALA A 113 -10.85 8.37 10.26
C ALA A 113 -9.94 8.20 11.49
N LEU A 114 -8.62 8.12 11.28
CA LEU A 114 -7.63 8.04 12.35
C LEU A 114 -7.54 9.34 13.15
N ILE A 115 -7.53 10.49 12.48
CA ILE A 115 -7.56 11.82 13.11
C ILE A 115 -8.87 12.04 13.87
N ALA A 116 -9.99 11.62 13.29
CA ALA A 116 -11.30 11.66 13.93
C ALA A 116 -11.44 10.66 15.11
N ARG A 117 -10.39 9.87 15.41
CA ARG A 117 -10.36 8.88 16.49
C ARG A 117 -11.56 7.92 16.45
N SER A 118 -11.98 7.49 15.25
CA SER A 118 -13.12 6.57 15.09
C SER A 118 -12.89 5.20 15.74
N HIS A 119 -11.63 4.83 15.99
CA HIS A 119 -11.21 3.63 16.71
C HIS A 119 -11.00 3.86 18.22
N GLY A 120 -11.34 5.05 18.73
CA GLY A 120 -11.02 5.51 20.07
C GLY A 120 -9.63 6.14 20.18
N ASN A 121 -9.13 6.29 21.41
CA ASN A 121 -7.86 6.95 21.71
C ASN A 121 -6.67 5.98 21.87
N ARG A 122 -6.90 4.68 21.68
CA ARG A 122 -5.82 3.69 21.75
C ARG A 122 -4.97 3.74 20.49
N PRO A 123 -3.64 3.66 20.59
CA PRO A 123 -2.78 3.55 19.41
C PRO A 123 -3.18 2.38 18.51
N ILE A 124 -2.95 2.57 17.21
CA ILE A 124 -3.28 1.60 16.17
C ILE A 124 -2.01 1.00 15.55
N THR A 125 -2.01 -0.33 15.42
CA THR A 125 -1.04 -1.07 14.62
C THR A 125 -1.66 -1.40 13.27
N LEU A 126 -0.95 -1.08 12.18
CA LEU A 126 -1.42 -1.24 10.81
C LEU A 126 -0.65 -2.34 10.09
N PHE A 127 -1.37 -3.30 9.53
CA PHE A 127 -0.82 -4.33 8.65
C PHE A 127 -1.43 -4.20 7.26
N GLY A 128 -0.59 -4.22 6.24
CA GLY A 128 -1.08 -4.29 4.88
C GLY A 128 -0.12 -4.98 3.96
N PHE A 129 -0.66 -5.64 2.94
CA PHE A 129 0.11 -6.19 1.83
C PHE A 129 -0.35 -5.59 0.51
N SER A 130 0.54 -5.52 -0.49
CA SER A 130 0.20 -5.06 -1.84
C SER A 130 -0.52 -3.70 -1.83
N MET A 131 -1.66 -3.53 -2.50
CA MET A 131 -2.42 -2.28 -2.48
C MET A 131 -2.88 -1.86 -1.08
N GLY A 132 -3.06 -2.80 -0.15
CA GLY A 132 -3.38 -2.50 1.24
C GLY A 132 -2.20 -1.84 1.96
N ALA A 133 -0.97 -2.26 1.66
CA ALA A 133 0.24 -1.55 2.08
C ALA A 133 0.30 -0.14 1.46
N ARG A 134 -0.12 0.02 0.19
CA ARG A 134 -0.23 1.35 -0.45
C ARG A 134 -1.27 2.25 0.21
N VAL A 135 -2.42 1.71 0.64
CA VAL A 135 -3.42 2.45 1.43
C VAL A 135 -2.77 3.00 2.71
N ILE A 136 -2.05 2.17 3.45
CA ILE A 136 -1.36 2.60 4.67
C ILE A 136 -0.30 3.66 4.35
N PHE A 137 0.50 3.44 3.30
CA PHE A 137 1.55 4.38 2.91
C PHE A 137 0.98 5.80 2.67
N TYR A 138 -0.08 5.92 1.87
CA TYR A 138 -0.72 7.22 1.61
C TYR A 138 -1.47 7.78 2.82
N CYS A 139 -1.98 6.93 3.71
CA CYS A 139 -2.52 7.36 4.99
C CYS A 139 -1.43 8.06 5.83
N LEU A 140 -0.25 7.44 5.99
CA LEU A 140 0.85 8.02 6.75
C LEU A 140 1.40 9.29 6.11
N GLU A 141 1.46 9.36 4.78
CA GLU A 141 1.83 10.60 4.08
C GLU A 141 0.87 11.73 4.39
N GLU A 142 -0.43 11.45 4.40
CA GLU A 142 -1.45 12.46 4.71
C GLU A 142 -1.37 12.90 6.18
N LEU A 143 -1.15 11.97 7.12
CA LEU A 143 -0.89 12.31 8.52
C LEU A 143 0.37 13.19 8.67
N SER A 144 1.45 12.83 7.97
CA SER A 144 2.73 13.58 8.01
C SER A 144 2.61 14.97 7.42
N ARG A 145 1.87 15.08 6.30
CA ARG A 145 1.55 16.36 5.65
C ARG A 145 0.78 17.28 6.59
N ARG A 146 -0.25 16.76 7.27
CA ARG A 146 -1.05 17.53 8.24
C ARG A 146 -0.23 17.94 9.46
N GLN A 147 0.60 17.05 9.98
CA GLN A 147 1.53 17.39 11.06
C GLN A 147 2.48 18.52 10.64
N THR A 148 3.06 18.44 9.44
CA THR A 148 3.99 19.47 8.95
C THR A 148 3.29 20.82 8.72
N ALA A 149 2.10 20.82 8.13
CA ALA A 149 1.30 22.03 7.94
C ALA A 149 0.96 22.70 9.29
N PHE A 150 0.65 21.88 10.30
CA PHE A 150 0.46 22.36 11.67
C PHE A 150 1.73 22.98 12.25
N GLU A 151 2.87 22.28 12.19
CA GLU A 151 4.17 22.75 12.69
C GLU A 151 4.58 24.09 12.06
N ASN A 152 4.24 24.29 10.78
CA ASN A 152 4.53 25.52 10.04
C ASN A 152 3.53 26.66 10.31
N GLY A 153 2.42 26.40 11.02
CA GLY A 153 1.41 27.41 11.34
C GLY A 153 0.47 27.78 10.18
N ASP A 154 0.41 26.97 9.12
CA ASP A 154 -0.39 27.22 7.92
C ASP A 154 -1.89 27.01 8.22
N SER A 155 -2.65 28.10 8.38
CA SER A 155 -4.08 28.07 8.70
C SER A 155 -5.01 27.70 7.52
N HIS A 156 -4.46 27.30 6.37
CA HIS A 156 -5.24 26.88 5.21
C HIS A 156 -4.47 25.83 4.41
N CYS A 157 -4.98 24.60 4.40
CA CYS A 157 -4.36 23.52 3.65
C CYS A 157 -5.30 23.06 2.54
N PRO A 158 -5.04 23.38 1.26
CA PRO A 158 -5.72 22.74 0.15
C PRO A 158 -5.32 21.26 0.13
N SER A 159 -6.30 20.35 -0.02
CA SER A 159 -6.00 18.96 -0.35
C SER A 159 -5.45 18.89 -1.78
N GLU A 160 -4.13 18.93 -1.94
CA GLU A 160 -3.51 18.71 -3.26
C GLU A 160 -3.47 17.21 -3.58
N ALA A 161 -4.64 16.69 -3.96
CA ALA A 161 -4.77 15.43 -4.69
C ALA A 161 -4.94 15.74 -6.18
N SER A 162 -4.01 16.45 -6.81
CA SER A 162 -3.90 16.55 -8.29
C SER A 162 -2.84 17.57 -8.72
N GLN A 163 -1.65 17.13 -9.13
CA GLN A 163 -0.87 17.83 -10.16
C GLN A 163 -0.14 16.84 -11.07
N SER A 164 -0.81 16.43 -12.15
CA SER A 164 -0.23 16.30 -13.50
C SER A 164 -1.35 16.27 -14.55
N GLU A 165 -1.49 17.40 -15.28
CA GLU A 165 -2.09 17.59 -16.63
C GLU A 165 -3.61 17.34 -16.81
N SER A 166 -4.44 18.14 -17.48
CA SER A 166 -4.35 19.32 -18.35
C SER A 166 -5.74 20.01 -18.44
N LYS A 167 -5.76 21.26 -18.93
CA LYS A 167 -6.88 22.24 -18.91
C LYS A 167 -8.12 21.88 -19.76
N SER A 168 -9.30 22.19 -19.23
CA SER A 168 -10.34 22.95 -19.97
C SER A 168 -11.32 23.64 -19.01
N GLU A 169 -11.49 24.95 -19.21
CA GLU A 169 -12.42 25.82 -18.48
C GLU A 169 -13.86 25.66 -19.01
N GLN A 170 -14.85 25.76 -18.12
CA GLN A 170 -16.06 26.59 -18.31
C GLN A 170 -16.78 26.83 -16.97
N LYS A 171 -17.57 27.91 -16.94
CA LYS A 171 -17.81 28.87 -15.85
C LYS A 171 -19.27 28.87 -15.38
N SER A 172 -19.48 29.45 -14.18
CA SER A 172 -20.72 30.00 -13.55
C SER A 172 -21.60 29.00 -12.77
N GLU A 173 -22.24 29.32 -11.64
CA GLU A 173 -22.48 30.57 -10.90
C GLU A 173 -22.99 30.25 -9.48
N ASN A 174 -22.69 31.16 -8.54
CA ASN A 174 -23.21 31.42 -7.18
C ASN A 174 -24.38 30.59 -6.58
N ASP A 175 -24.22 30.18 -5.32
CA ASP A 175 -25.16 30.62 -4.27
C ASP A 175 -24.49 30.65 -2.89
N SER A 176 -25.13 31.36 -1.98
CA SER A 176 -24.60 32.12 -0.86
C SER A 176 -24.78 31.45 0.51
N LEU A 177 -24.02 31.97 1.47
CA LEU A 177 -24.41 32.14 2.88
C LEU A 177 -24.35 30.92 3.82
N LEU A 178 -23.26 30.81 4.61
CA LEU A 178 -23.36 30.84 6.07
C LEU A 178 -21.99 31.13 6.71
N THR A 179 -21.85 32.33 7.24
CA THR A 179 -20.73 32.74 8.08
C THR A 179 -20.89 32.15 9.49
N THR A 180 -19.94 31.33 9.92
CA THR A 180 -19.72 31.07 11.35
C THR A 180 -18.28 31.45 11.71
N LYS A 181 -18.16 32.58 12.42
CA LYS A 181 -17.01 32.91 13.24
C LYS A 181 -17.05 32.03 14.49
N THR A 182 -15.96 31.35 14.87
CA THR A 182 -15.54 31.23 16.28
C THR A 182 -14.13 30.62 16.45
N THR A 183 -13.37 31.24 17.38
CA THR A 183 -12.31 30.73 18.28
C THR A 183 -10.98 30.19 17.70
N ASN A 184 -9.93 31.02 17.73
CA ASN A 184 -8.60 30.78 17.14
C ASN A 184 -7.47 30.46 18.15
N GLY A 185 -7.77 30.00 19.37
CA GLY A 185 -6.75 29.75 20.42
C GLY A 185 -6.60 28.27 20.80
N ASP A 186 -7.70 27.65 21.24
CA ASP A 186 -7.65 26.32 21.87
C ASP A 186 -7.66 25.15 20.87
N ASN A 187 -8.32 25.32 19.71
CA ASN A 187 -8.48 24.26 18.71
C ASN A 187 -7.16 23.78 18.05
N LYS A 188 -6.12 24.62 18.03
CA LYS A 188 -4.84 24.26 17.38
C LYS A 188 -4.07 23.22 18.19
N GLN A 189 -4.01 23.35 19.50
CA GLN A 189 -3.28 22.40 20.35
C GLN A 189 -3.94 21.00 20.31
N ASP A 190 -5.28 20.98 20.28
CA ASP A 190 -6.09 19.76 20.17
C ASP A 190 -5.88 19.05 18.82
N GLU A 191 -5.72 19.81 17.73
CA GLU A 191 -5.48 19.24 16.39
C GLU A 191 -4.10 18.58 16.28
N LEU A 192 -3.03 19.12 16.89
CA LEU A 192 -1.74 18.43 16.91
C LEU A 192 -1.74 17.20 17.82
N GLN A 193 -2.41 17.29 18.98
CA GLN A 193 -2.65 16.10 19.81
C GLN A 193 -3.46 15.03 19.05
N SER A 194 -4.32 15.45 18.11
CA SER A 194 -5.09 14.52 17.31
C SER A 194 -4.21 13.64 16.43
N VAL A 195 -3.10 14.14 15.87
CA VAL A 195 -2.23 13.41 14.92
C VAL A 195 -1.12 12.60 15.61
N LEU A 196 -0.55 13.12 16.70
CA LEU A 196 0.55 12.45 17.39
C LEU A 196 0.07 11.20 18.15
N GLY A 197 0.88 10.15 18.11
CA GLY A 197 0.63 8.92 18.86
C GLY A 197 -0.63 8.16 18.44
N ILE A 198 -1.21 8.45 17.26
CA ILE A 198 -2.26 7.59 16.69
C ILE A 198 -1.66 6.25 16.26
N VAL A 199 -0.59 6.29 15.46
CA VAL A 199 -0.02 5.10 14.83
C VAL A 199 1.16 4.59 15.67
N GLU A 200 1.03 3.37 16.16
CA GLU A 200 2.05 2.66 16.93
C GLU A 200 3.00 1.94 15.97
N ASP A 201 2.58 0.81 15.43
CA ASP A 201 3.39 0.00 14.52
C ASP A 201 2.79 -0.08 13.12
N VAL A 202 3.64 -0.20 12.11
CA VAL A 202 3.26 -0.32 10.70
C VAL A 202 4.05 -1.43 10.04
N ILE A 203 3.34 -2.37 9.41
CA ILE A 203 3.93 -3.48 8.66
C ILE A 203 3.41 -3.44 7.22
N LEU A 204 4.31 -3.12 6.29
CA LEU A 204 4.04 -3.02 4.85
C LEU A 204 4.69 -4.19 4.12
N LEU A 205 3.89 -5.08 3.53
CA LEU A 205 4.37 -6.25 2.80
C LEU A 205 4.19 -6.05 1.28
N GLY A 206 5.27 -6.07 0.51
CA GLY A 206 5.21 -5.93 -0.95
C GLY A 206 4.56 -4.62 -1.40
N CYS A 207 4.89 -3.48 -0.76
CA CYS A 207 4.26 -2.18 -1.05
C CYS A 207 4.53 -1.74 -2.51
N PRO A 208 3.49 -1.54 -3.34
CA PRO A 208 3.61 -0.91 -4.64
C PRO A 208 3.67 0.60 -4.42
N CYS A 209 4.79 1.10 -3.91
CA CYS A 209 5.05 2.51 -3.68
C CYS A 209 6.51 2.84 -4.00
N SER A 210 6.80 4.12 -4.25
CA SER A 210 8.17 4.55 -4.57
C SER A 210 9.08 4.43 -3.34
N SER A 211 10.34 4.02 -3.55
CA SER A 211 11.37 3.99 -2.49
C SER A 211 11.99 5.37 -2.18
N ASN A 212 11.30 6.47 -2.49
CA ASN A 212 11.81 7.82 -2.31
C ASN A 212 12.08 8.11 -0.81
N GLN A 213 13.34 8.31 -0.45
CA GLN A 213 13.77 8.48 0.94
C GLN A 213 13.08 9.65 1.66
N ASN A 214 12.76 10.75 0.97
CA ASN A 214 12.08 11.89 1.60
C ASN A 214 10.65 11.52 2.02
N ARG A 215 9.92 10.78 1.17
CA ARG A 215 8.57 10.28 1.49
C ARG A 215 8.62 9.31 2.67
N TRP A 216 9.56 8.37 2.64
CA TRP A 216 9.77 7.41 3.74
C TRP A 216 10.19 8.08 5.06
N THR A 217 11.03 9.11 4.98
CA THR A 217 11.40 9.93 6.15
C THR A 217 10.20 10.67 6.71
N ALA A 218 9.34 11.23 5.84
CA ALA A 218 8.13 11.92 6.25
C ALA A 218 7.15 10.99 6.97
N ILE A 219 6.89 9.79 6.45
CA ILE A 219 6.01 8.82 7.12
C ILE A 219 6.65 8.24 8.39
N ARG A 220 7.97 8.10 8.45
CA ARG A 220 8.63 7.62 9.67
C ARG A 220 8.35 8.55 10.85
N ARG A 221 8.20 9.86 10.63
CA ARG A 221 7.92 10.84 11.69
C ARG A 221 6.56 10.65 12.39
N VAL A 222 5.60 10.00 11.73
CA VAL A 222 4.23 9.82 12.27
C VAL A 222 3.98 8.43 12.86
N VAL A 223 4.96 7.53 12.81
CA VAL A 223 4.87 6.18 13.40
C VAL A 223 5.65 6.16 14.71
N ALA A 224 5.01 5.85 15.83
CA ALA A 224 5.69 5.90 17.13
C ALA A 224 6.68 4.73 17.32
N GLY A 225 6.25 3.54 16.94
CA GLY A 225 6.98 2.29 17.05
C GLY A 225 7.67 1.89 15.75
N ARG A 226 7.46 0.65 15.34
CA ARG A 226 8.12 -0.01 14.20
C ARG A 226 7.50 0.46 12.88
N LEU A 227 8.35 0.76 11.92
CA LEU A 227 7.96 0.92 10.52
C LEU A 227 8.69 -0.14 9.70
N VAL A 228 7.97 -1.18 9.31
CA VAL A 228 8.52 -2.34 8.61
C VAL A 228 8.19 -2.29 7.12
N ASN A 229 9.23 -2.46 6.30
CA ASN A 229 9.15 -2.77 4.89
C ASN A 229 9.53 -4.25 4.65
N GLY A 230 8.54 -5.09 4.38
CA GLY A 230 8.73 -6.45 3.90
C GLY A 230 8.81 -6.46 2.38
N TYR A 231 9.99 -6.71 1.81
CA TYR A 231 10.21 -6.70 0.36
C TYR A 231 10.42 -8.11 -0.19
N CYS A 232 10.09 -8.34 -1.45
CA CYS A 232 10.32 -9.60 -2.14
C CYS A 232 11.01 -9.32 -3.48
N GLN A 233 12.28 -9.70 -3.58
CA GLN A 233 13.07 -9.49 -4.80
C GLN A 233 12.61 -10.36 -5.95
N THR A 234 11.80 -11.40 -5.73
CA THR A 234 11.25 -12.27 -6.77
C THR A 234 9.85 -11.87 -7.22
N ASP A 235 9.29 -10.79 -6.66
CA ASP A 235 7.94 -10.35 -6.98
C ASP A 235 7.79 -9.88 -8.44
N TRP A 236 7.15 -10.71 -9.25
CA TRP A 236 6.92 -10.41 -10.67
C TRP A 236 5.89 -9.30 -10.91
N VAL A 237 4.93 -9.10 -10.02
CA VAL A 237 3.92 -8.05 -10.17
C VAL A 237 4.61 -6.71 -10.00
N LEU A 238 5.38 -6.55 -8.94
CA LEU A 238 6.10 -5.30 -8.70
C LEU A 238 7.23 -5.08 -9.73
N LYS A 239 7.96 -6.14 -10.13
CA LYS A 239 9.05 -6.01 -11.11
C LYS A 239 8.62 -5.51 -12.47
N PHE A 240 7.43 -5.91 -12.92
CA PHE A 240 7.01 -5.68 -14.30
C PHE A 240 5.73 -4.84 -14.38
N LEU A 241 4.67 -5.20 -13.66
CA LEU A 241 3.39 -4.48 -13.73
C LEU A 241 3.51 -3.09 -13.12
N TYR A 242 4.06 -2.96 -11.91
CA TYR A 242 4.26 -1.64 -11.29
C TYR A 242 5.19 -0.75 -12.13
N ARG A 243 6.37 -1.25 -12.52
CA ARG A 243 7.34 -0.47 -13.32
C ARG A 243 6.86 -0.09 -14.71
N ALA A 244 5.94 -0.86 -15.29
CA ALA A 244 5.32 -0.51 -16.57
C ALA A 244 4.24 0.57 -16.40
N SER A 245 3.50 0.53 -15.28
CA SER A 245 2.46 1.52 -14.96
C SER A 245 3.02 2.85 -14.43
N GLU A 246 4.15 2.80 -13.72
CA GLU A 246 4.78 3.93 -13.08
C GLU A 246 6.21 4.07 -13.62
N ALA A 247 6.59 5.25 -14.10
CA ALA A 247 7.96 5.51 -14.61
C ALA A 247 9.03 5.54 -13.50
N SER A 248 8.79 4.85 -12.37
CA SER A 248 9.67 4.74 -11.22
C SER A 248 10.27 3.34 -11.14
N TYR A 249 11.59 3.24 -11.28
CA TYR A 249 12.31 1.97 -11.21
C TYR A 249 12.51 1.45 -9.77
N ALA A 250 12.46 2.35 -8.78
CA ALA A 250 12.67 2.05 -7.37
C ALA A 250 11.32 1.84 -6.66
N VAL A 251 11.06 0.58 -6.29
CA VAL A 251 9.79 0.12 -5.71
C VAL A 251 10.07 -0.43 -4.32
N ALA A 252 9.34 0.05 -3.31
CA ALA A 252 9.59 -0.30 -1.92
C ALA A 252 9.42 -1.80 -1.64
N GLY A 253 8.41 -2.43 -2.24
CA GLY A 253 8.20 -3.86 -2.10
C GLY A 253 9.22 -4.76 -2.82
N LEU A 254 10.21 -4.21 -3.53
CA LEU A 254 11.26 -4.97 -4.23
C LEU A 254 12.65 -4.86 -3.61
N ASP A 255 12.90 -3.84 -2.78
CA ASP A 255 14.23 -3.52 -2.31
C ASP A 255 14.19 -2.84 -0.94
N VAL A 256 15.36 -2.69 -0.32
CA VAL A 256 15.52 -2.05 0.98
C VAL A 256 15.19 -0.55 0.93
N ILE A 257 14.59 -0.05 2.01
CA ILE A 257 14.42 1.37 2.27
C ILE A 257 15.53 1.83 3.22
N ASP A 258 16.48 2.58 2.68
CA ASP A 258 17.59 3.16 3.44
C ASP A 258 17.15 4.46 4.13
N VAL A 259 16.31 4.33 5.16
CA VAL A 259 15.88 5.43 6.04
C VAL A 259 16.03 4.98 7.50
N PRO A 260 16.70 5.75 8.37
CA PRO A 260 16.84 5.41 9.78
C PRO A 260 15.49 5.17 10.46
N GLY A 261 15.38 4.07 11.20
CA GLY A 261 14.15 3.67 11.87
C GLY A 261 13.14 2.94 10.99
N VAL A 262 13.46 2.66 9.72
CA VAL A 262 12.74 1.70 8.88
C VAL A 262 13.41 0.33 8.97
N GLU A 263 12.66 -0.68 9.35
CA GLU A 263 13.11 -2.07 9.40
C GLU A 263 12.82 -2.74 8.05
N ASN A 264 13.80 -3.44 7.48
CA ASN A 264 13.64 -4.13 6.20
C ASN A 264 13.72 -5.65 6.42
N PHE A 265 12.74 -6.38 5.91
CA PHE A 265 12.71 -7.85 5.95
C PHE A 265 12.62 -8.40 4.53
N ASP A 266 13.55 -9.28 4.18
CA ASP A 266 13.52 -10.01 2.91
C ASP A 266 12.56 -11.18 3.01
N LEU A 267 11.52 -11.16 2.19
CA LEU A 267 10.47 -12.17 2.15
C LEU A 267 10.61 -13.11 0.94
N SER A 268 11.71 -13.01 0.18
CA SER A 268 11.89 -13.73 -1.08
C SER A 268 11.89 -15.25 -0.91
N GLU A 269 12.34 -15.77 0.24
CA GLU A 269 12.29 -17.20 0.56
C GLU A 269 10.86 -17.70 0.86
N PHE A 270 10.02 -16.82 1.41
CA PHE A 270 8.64 -17.15 1.77
C PHE A 270 7.70 -16.93 0.59
N VAL A 271 7.89 -15.89 -0.21
CA VAL A 271 6.93 -15.45 -1.23
C VAL A 271 7.46 -15.77 -2.63
N PRO A 272 7.08 -16.92 -3.24
CA PRO A 272 7.51 -17.26 -4.60
C PRO A 272 6.95 -16.29 -5.66
N GLY A 273 5.89 -15.54 -5.34
CA GLY A 273 5.36 -14.44 -6.12
C GLY A 273 4.24 -13.68 -5.40
N HIS A 274 3.83 -12.53 -5.94
CA HIS A 274 2.90 -11.58 -5.30
C HIS A 274 1.55 -12.18 -4.84
N LEU A 275 1.07 -13.22 -5.52
CA LEU A 275 -0.19 -13.88 -5.15
C LEU A 275 -0.07 -14.77 -3.90
N SER A 276 1.15 -15.01 -3.41
CA SER A 276 1.38 -15.83 -2.22
C SER A 276 1.37 -15.04 -0.91
N TYR A 277 1.31 -13.70 -0.96
CA TYR A 277 1.20 -12.88 0.26
C TYR A 277 -0.05 -13.22 1.07
N ASP A 278 -1.16 -13.46 0.37
CA ASP A 278 -2.45 -13.75 0.99
C ASP A 278 -2.44 -15.16 1.63
N GLU A 279 -1.96 -16.18 0.92
CA GLU A 279 -1.90 -17.56 1.44
C GLU A 279 -0.89 -17.72 2.58
N LYS A 280 0.21 -16.96 2.55
CA LYS A 280 1.31 -17.05 3.54
C LYS A 280 1.24 -15.98 4.61
N LEU A 281 0.12 -15.27 4.71
CA LEU A 281 0.00 -14.11 5.59
C LEU A 281 0.37 -14.44 7.03
N GLU A 282 -0.02 -15.61 7.52
CA GLU A 282 0.31 -16.08 8.87
C GLU A 282 1.83 -16.26 9.07
N GLU A 283 2.50 -16.98 8.16
CA GLU A 283 3.96 -17.20 8.20
C GLU A 283 4.72 -15.87 8.12
N LEU A 284 4.27 -14.95 7.26
CA LEU A 284 4.92 -13.66 7.05
C LEU A 284 4.77 -12.75 8.28
N VAL A 285 3.57 -12.67 8.84
CA VAL A 285 3.32 -11.90 10.06
C VAL A 285 4.10 -12.49 11.23
N GLN A 286 4.13 -13.82 11.37
CA GLN A 286 4.98 -14.49 12.36
C GLN A 286 6.46 -14.13 12.17
N HIS A 287 6.99 -14.22 10.95
CA HIS A 287 8.38 -13.91 10.67
C HIS A 287 8.74 -12.46 11.03
N VAL A 288 7.91 -11.49 10.63
CA VAL A 288 8.15 -10.06 10.89
C VAL A 288 7.98 -9.71 12.37
N MET A 289 7.16 -10.45 13.10
CA MET A 289 6.87 -10.20 14.52
C MET A 289 7.79 -10.94 15.50
N LEU A 290 8.21 -12.16 15.20
CA LEU A 290 8.97 -13.02 16.12
C LEU A 290 10.44 -12.61 16.28
N ILE A 291 11.00 -11.82 15.36
CA ILE A 291 12.44 -11.47 15.37
C ILE A 291 12.86 -10.57 16.56
N ASN A 292 11.93 -10.22 17.47
CA ASN A 292 12.23 -9.51 18.73
C ASN A 292 11.98 -10.31 20.01
N CYS A 293 11.67 -11.61 19.97
CA CYS A 293 11.69 -12.41 21.22
C CYS A 293 13.12 -12.76 21.70
N ASP A 294 14.15 -12.54 20.88
CA ASP A 294 15.54 -12.96 21.14
C ASP A 294 16.57 -11.79 21.20
N LYS A 295 16.15 -10.53 21.40
CA LYS A 295 17.07 -9.39 21.61
C LYS A 295 16.68 -8.59 22.85
#